data_AF-A0A485PF92-F1
#
_entry.id   AF-A0A485PF92-F1
#
_cell.length_a   1.000
_cell.length_b   1.000
_cell.length_c   1.000
_cell.angle_alpha   90.00
_cell.angle_beta   90.00
_cell.angle_gamma   90.00
#
_symmetry.space_group_name_H-M   'P 1'
#
loop_
_entity.id
_entity.type
_entity.pdbx_description
1 polymer ?
#
loop_
_entity_poly.entity_id
_entity_poly.type
_entity_poly.pdbx_seq_one_letter_code
_entity_poly.pdbx_strand_id
1 'polypeptide(L)'
;MSCWDLSGSKKADKYTESLQANVQWLKEYCSKLILFSRMPSAPKRENSSAEKLKLVTQLTGLVKPTGNVYKKKKAEVITEEEKNFKVLTNIHMACANTLLFDIQAERAKEAVEQDVKKKK
;
A
#
# COMPACT_ATOMS: atom_id res chain seq x y z
N MET A 1 -30.81 -1.58 5.99
CA MET A 1 -29.40 -1.30 5.65
C MET A 1 -28.81 -2.53 4.99
N SER A 2 -28.68 -2.52 3.68
CA SER A 2 -28.15 -3.64 2.90
C SER A 2 -26.62 -3.61 2.91
N CYS A 3 -25.99 -4.76 3.19
CA CYS A 3 -24.53 -4.98 3.27
C CYS A 3 -23.71 -4.57 2.01
N TRP A 4 -24.33 -3.98 0.99
CA TRP A 4 -23.68 -3.60 -0.26
C TRP A 4 -23.08 -2.19 -0.23
N ASP A 5 -23.40 -1.38 0.79
CA ASP A 5 -22.84 -0.03 0.96
C ASP A 5 -21.36 0.00 1.39
N LEU A 6 -20.73 -1.18 1.61
CA LEU A 6 -19.31 -1.31 1.97
C LEU A 6 -18.37 -1.47 0.75
N SER A 7 -18.92 -1.61 -0.46
CA SER A 7 -18.15 -1.59 -1.71
C SER A 7 -17.85 -0.13 -2.09
N GLY A 8 -16.87 0.48 -1.42
CA GLY A 8 -16.52 1.90 -1.61
C GLY A 8 -16.09 2.24 -3.04
N SER A 9 -17.03 2.65 -3.88
CA SER A 9 -16.84 3.12 -5.27
C SER A 9 -15.94 4.36 -5.41
N LYS A 10 -15.46 4.91 -4.29
CA LYS A 10 -14.65 6.14 -4.22
C LYS A 10 -13.20 5.91 -3.77
N LYS A 11 -12.77 4.67 -3.52
CA LYS A 11 -11.43 4.41 -2.98
C LYS A 11 -10.47 4.03 -4.11
N ALA A 12 -9.66 4.98 -4.55
CA ALA A 12 -8.54 4.74 -5.44
C ALA A 12 -7.27 4.46 -4.61
N ASP A 13 -6.59 3.36 -4.93
CA ASP A 13 -5.28 3.06 -4.36
C ASP A 13 -4.24 4.03 -4.95
N LYS A 14 -3.53 4.77 -4.09
CA LYS A 14 -2.49 5.71 -4.52
C LYS A 14 -1.17 5.02 -4.89
N TYR A 15 -0.95 3.81 -4.37
CA TYR A 15 0.30 3.07 -4.49
C TYR A 15 0.08 1.73 -5.18
N THR A 16 1.04 1.34 -6.01
CA THR A 16 1.00 0.08 -6.77
C THR A 16 1.25 -1.14 -5.89
N GLU A 17 2.09 -1.00 -4.86
CA GLU A 17 2.41 -2.10 -3.93
C GLU A 17 1.18 -2.60 -3.17
N SER A 18 0.36 -1.67 -2.67
CA SER A 18 -0.88 -2.02 -1.97
C SER A 18 -1.90 -2.67 -2.91
N LEU A 19 -1.99 -2.17 -4.15
CA LEU A 19 -2.87 -2.74 -5.16
C LEU A 19 -2.45 -4.17 -5.51
N GLN A 20 -1.16 -4.41 -5.72
CA GLN A 20 -0.63 -5.74 -6.01
C GLN A 20 -0.91 -6.73 -4.87
N ALA A 21 -0.69 -6.30 -3.62
CA ALA A 21 -0.99 -7.11 -2.43
C ALA A 21 -2.50 -7.45 -2.34
N ASN A 22 -3.38 -6.48 -2.59
CA ASN A 22 -4.83 -6.67 -2.59
C ASN A 22 -5.29 -7.64 -3.70
N VAL A 23 -4.76 -7.48 -4.91
CA VAL A 23 -5.06 -8.39 -6.03
C VAL A 23 -4.61 -9.81 -5.73
N GLN A 24 -3.40 -9.99 -5.18
CA GLN A 24 -2.93 -11.30 -4.75
C GLN A 24 -3.84 -11.87 -3.64
N TRP A 25 -4.23 -11.03 -2.68
CA TRP A 25 -5.10 -11.44 -1.58
C TRP A 25 -6.45 -11.96 -2.08
N LEU A 26 -7.06 -11.25 -3.04
CA LEU A 26 -8.33 -11.63 -3.67
C LEU A 26 -8.20 -12.91 -4.49
N LYS A 27 -7.12 -13.08 -5.27
CA LYS A 27 -6.87 -14.32 -6.03
C LYS A 27 -6.79 -15.55 -5.12
N GLU A 28 -6.07 -15.44 -4.01
CA GLU A 28 -5.97 -16.51 -3.02
C GLU A 28 -7.32 -16.79 -2.34
N TYR A 29 -8.09 -15.74 -2.05
CA TYR A 29 -9.43 -15.87 -1.46
C TYR A 29 -10.39 -16.58 -2.43
N CYS A 30 -10.48 -16.14 -3.68
CA CYS A 30 -11.31 -16.77 -4.71
C CYS A 30 -10.95 -18.24 -4.95
N SER A 31 -9.66 -18.60 -4.83
CA SER A 31 -9.21 -19.99 -4.97
C SER A 31 -9.68 -20.89 -3.82
N LYS A 32 -9.86 -20.33 -2.62
CA LYS A 32 -10.35 -21.04 -1.42
C LYS A 32 -11.87 -20.99 -1.26
N LEU A 33 -12.52 -20.04 -1.93
CA LEU A 33 -13.97 -19.85 -1.85
C LEU A 33 -14.69 -21.05 -2.47
N ILE A 34 -15.58 -21.66 -1.69
CA ILE A 34 -16.47 -22.73 -2.17
C ILE A 34 -17.85 -22.10 -2.35
N LEU A 35 -18.25 -21.92 -3.61
CA LEU A 35 -19.57 -21.38 -3.95
C LEU A 35 -20.61 -22.50 -4.03
N PHE A 36 -21.62 -22.44 -3.17
CA PHE A 36 -22.78 -23.32 -3.19
C PHE A 36 -23.80 -22.84 -4.21
N SER A 37 -24.44 -23.78 -4.92
CA SER A 37 -25.56 -23.45 -5.78
C SER A 37 -26.75 -22.97 -4.96
N ARG A 38 -27.46 -21.94 -5.45
CA ARG A 38 -28.74 -21.51 -4.88
C ARG A 38 -29.79 -22.62 -4.96
N MET A 39 -29.76 -23.43 -6.01
CA MET A 39 -30.63 -24.61 -6.18
C MET A 39 -29.77 -25.85 -6.39
N PRO A 40 -29.89 -26.89 -5.55
CA PRO A 40 -29.04 -28.07 -5.63
C PRO A 40 -29.29 -28.90 -6.90
N SER A 41 -30.50 -28.81 -7.48
CA SER A 41 -30.91 -29.50 -8.71
C SER A 41 -30.39 -28.84 -10.00
N ALA A 42 -30.02 -27.56 -9.95
CA ALA A 42 -29.58 -26.81 -11.12
C ALA A 42 -28.25 -26.08 -10.84
N PRO A 43 -27.13 -26.81 -10.79
CA PRO A 43 -25.82 -26.19 -10.59
C PRO A 43 -25.39 -25.41 -11.84
N LYS A 44 -25.10 -24.12 -11.67
CA LYS A 44 -24.40 -23.27 -12.64
C LYS A 44 -22.90 -23.60 -12.72
N ARG A 45 -22.25 -23.22 -13.82
CA ARG A 45 -20.81 -23.45 -14.07
C ARG A 45 -19.88 -22.84 -13.02
N GLU A 46 -20.30 -21.78 -12.35
CA GLU A 46 -19.51 -21.08 -11.33
C GLU A 46 -19.59 -21.75 -9.94
N ASN A 47 -20.41 -22.80 -9.80
CA ASN A 47 -20.56 -23.52 -8.53
C ASN A 47 -19.49 -24.60 -8.34
N SER A 48 -19.24 -24.96 -7.09
CA SER A 48 -18.23 -25.97 -6.74
C SER A 48 -18.71 -27.40 -7.03
N SER A 49 -17.78 -28.29 -7.43
CA SER A 49 -18.05 -29.72 -7.64
C SER A 49 -18.51 -30.42 -6.36
N ALA A 50 -19.35 -31.45 -6.50
CA ALA A 50 -19.89 -32.25 -5.39
C ALA A 50 -18.81 -32.84 -4.47
N GLU A 51 -17.60 -33.11 -4.99
CA GLU A 51 -16.47 -33.57 -4.19
C GLU A 51 -15.97 -32.51 -3.21
N LYS A 52 -15.84 -31.26 -3.67
CA LYS A 52 -15.45 -30.13 -2.81
C LYS A 52 -16.52 -29.85 -1.76
N LEU A 53 -17.80 -30.01 -2.11
CA LEU A 53 -18.93 -29.78 -1.19
C LEU A 53 -18.92 -30.74 0.01
N LYS A 54 -18.48 -31.99 -0.18
CA LYS A 54 -18.40 -32.99 0.90
C LYS A 54 -17.26 -32.70 1.88
N LEU A 55 -16.21 -32.02 1.43
CA LEU A 55 -15.04 -31.65 2.24
C LEU A 55 -15.22 -30.31 2.96
N VAL A 56 -16.37 -29.66 2.81
CA VAL A 56 -16.61 -28.34 3.40
C VAL A 56 -16.65 -28.44 4.92
N THR A 57 -15.84 -27.62 5.55
CA THR A 57 -15.88 -27.35 7.00
C THR A 57 -16.05 -25.85 7.21
N GLN A 58 -16.78 -25.47 8.26
CA GLN A 58 -16.90 -24.07 8.64
C GLN A 58 -15.59 -23.62 9.31
N LEU A 59 -15.01 -22.54 8.82
CA LEU A 59 -13.88 -21.89 9.47
C LEU A 59 -14.40 -21.02 10.64
N THR A 60 -13.92 -21.29 11.85
CA THR A 60 -14.20 -20.45 13.03
C THR A 60 -13.10 -19.40 13.16
N GLY A 61 -13.45 -18.12 13.08
CA GLY A 61 -12.51 -16.99 13.18
C GLY A 61 -12.46 -16.13 11.91
N LEU A 62 -11.44 -15.27 11.80
CA LEU A 62 -11.27 -14.39 10.64
C LEU A 62 -10.85 -15.21 9.40
N VAL A 63 -11.63 -15.07 8.31
CA VAL A 63 -11.48 -15.92 7.11
C VAL A 63 -10.07 -15.91 6.51
N LYS A 64 -9.41 -14.75 6.56
CA LYS A 64 -8.00 -14.63 6.20
C LYS A 64 -7.34 -13.56 7.08
N PRO A 65 -6.51 -13.96 8.06
CA PRO A 65 -5.80 -13.01 8.90
C PRO A 65 -4.83 -12.17 8.09
N THR A 66 -4.89 -10.85 8.25
CA THR A 66 -3.88 -9.93 7.70
C THR A 66 -2.72 -9.88 8.70
N GLY A 67 -1.62 -10.54 8.37
CA GLY A 67 -0.40 -10.50 9.17
C GLY A 67 0.58 -9.46 8.64
N ASN A 68 1.19 -8.70 9.54
CA ASN A 68 2.33 -7.85 9.18
C ASN A 68 3.56 -8.74 8.98
N VAL A 69 4.01 -8.87 7.73
CA VAL A 69 5.22 -9.63 7.41
C VAL A 69 6.43 -8.71 7.48
N TYR A 70 7.32 -8.97 8.44
CA TYR A 70 8.59 -8.27 8.55
C TYR A 70 9.70 -9.07 7.87
N LYS A 71 10.37 -8.45 6.89
CA LYS A 71 11.57 -9.02 6.28
C LYS A 71 12.76 -8.78 7.21
N LYS A 72 13.25 -9.84 7.87
CA LYS A 72 14.45 -9.76 8.71
C LYS A 72 15.66 -9.52 7.80
N LYS A 73 16.33 -8.38 7.96
CA LYS A 73 17.62 -8.13 7.33
C LYS A 73 18.69 -8.97 8.02
N LYS A 74 19.65 -9.47 7.25
CA LYS A 74 20.82 -10.16 7.79
C LYS A 74 21.82 -9.13 8.33
N ALA A 75 22.67 -9.53 9.25
CA ALA A 75 23.76 -8.68 9.71
C ALA A 75 24.76 -8.52 8.55
N GLU A 76 24.95 -7.29 8.11
CA GLU A 76 25.90 -6.92 7.07
C GLU A 76 27.05 -6.12 7.70
N VAL A 77 28.22 -6.15 7.06
CA VAL A 77 29.38 -5.37 7.52
C VAL A 77 29.11 -3.90 7.26
N ILE A 78 29.26 -3.08 8.30
CA ILE A 78 29.02 -1.62 8.21
C ILE A 78 30.06 -1.01 7.25
N THR A 79 29.58 -0.39 6.19
CA THR A 79 30.42 0.29 5.20
C THR A 79 31.00 1.60 5.75
N GLU A 80 32.11 2.09 5.17
CA GLU A 80 32.70 3.37 5.62
C GLU A 80 31.76 4.55 5.40
N GLU A 81 30.94 4.51 4.35
CA GLU A 81 29.93 5.54 4.05
C GLU A 81 28.86 5.62 5.15
N GLU A 82 28.35 4.48 5.62
CA GLU A 82 27.37 4.41 6.71
C GLU A 82 27.93 4.93 8.03
N LYS A 83 29.23 4.73 8.29
CA LYS A 83 29.91 5.26 9.49
C LYS A 83 30.07 6.77 9.45
N ASN A 84 30.37 7.31 8.27
CA ASN A 84 30.57 8.74 8.07
C ASN A 84 29.25 9.52 7.93
N PHE A 85 28.13 8.82 7.78
CA PHE A 85 26.81 9.43 7.64
C PHE A 85 26.33 10.07 8.95
N LYS A 86 26.36 11.41 9.00
CA LYS A 86 25.88 12.20 10.14
C LYS A 86 24.35 12.30 10.14
N VAL A 87 23.68 11.28 10.67
CA VAL A 87 22.20 11.18 10.70
C VAL A 87 21.53 12.43 11.30
N LEU A 88 21.98 12.88 12.48
CA LEU A 88 21.36 14.02 13.18
C LEU A 88 21.46 15.31 12.37
N THR A 89 22.62 15.58 11.77
CA THR A 89 22.80 16.76 10.90
C THR A 89 21.88 16.69 9.70
N ASN A 90 21.75 15.52 9.07
CA ASN A 90 20.86 15.35 7.92
C ASN A 90 19.39 15.52 8.27
N ILE A 91 18.95 15.03 9.44
CA ILE A 91 17.58 15.26 9.93
C ILE A 91 17.35 16.76 10.15
N HIS A 92 18.25 17.45 10.86
CA HIS A 92 18.12 18.89 11.08
C HIS A 92 18.08 19.69 9.78
N MET A 93 18.94 19.35 8.81
CA MET A 93 18.95 19.99 7.49
C MET A 93 17.67 19.72 6.70
N ALA A 94 17.15 18.48 6.72
CA ALA A 94 15.89 18.14 6.07
C ALA A 94 14.72 18.94 6.69
N CYS A 95 14.67 19.04 8.01
CA CYS A 95 13.70 19.88 8.70
C CYS A 95 13.81 21.35 8.30
N ALA A 96 15.02 21.93 8.31
CA ALA A 96 15.24 23.31 7.90
C ALA A 96 14.80 23.55 6.44
N ASN A 97 15.10 22.62 5.53
CA ASN A 97 14.69 22.69 4.13
C ASN A 97 13.17 22.64 3.99
N THR A 98 12.47 21.78 4.73
CA THR A 98 11.00 21.74 4.69
C THR A 98 10.35 23.01 5.25
N LEU A 99 10.94 23.61 6.29
CA LEU A 99 10.40 24.82 6.91
C LEU A 99 10.67 26.08 6.08
N LEU A 100 11.85 26.16 5.45
CA LEU A 100 12.29 27.35 4.72
C LEU A 100 12.03 27.27 3.21
N PHE A 101 11.43 26.20 2.70
CA PHE A 101 11.26 25.96 1.27
C PHE A 101 10.59 27.14 0.54
N ASP A 102 9.44 27.58 1.04
CA ASP A 102 8.67 28.66 0.40
C ASP A 102 9.39 30.00 0.50
N ILE A 103 9.96 30.32 1.66
CA ILE A 103 10.72 31.57 1.89
C ILE A 103 11.96 31.63 0.98
N GLN A 104 12.64 30.50 0.81
CA GLN A 104 13.79 30.41 -0.10
C GLN A 104 13.35 30.55 -1.55
N ALA A 105 12.21 29.95 -1.94
CA ALA A 105 11.66 30.09 -3.27
C ALA A 105 11.23 31.53 -3.60
N GLU A 106 10.64 32.24 -2.63
CA GLU A 106 10.30 33.66 -2.77
C GLU A 106 11.55 34.54 -2.88
N ARG A 107 12.51 34.38 -1.97
CA ARG A 107 13.79 35.12 -2.03
C ARG A 107 14.57 34.87 -3.32
N ALA A 108 14.54 33.64 -3.85
CA ALA A 108 15.16 33.31 -5.12
C ALA A 108 14.48 34.05 -6.29
N LYS A 109 13.15 34.13 -6.31
CA LYS A 109 12.41 34.91 -7.32
C LYS A 109 12.70 36.40 -7.22
N GLU A 110 12.71 36.96 -6.02
CA GLU A 110 13.02 38.37 -5.77
C GLU A 110 14.46 38.72 -6.18
N ALA A 111 15.44 37.86 -5.87
CA ALA A 111 16.83 38.06 -6.28
C ALA A 111 16.95 38.08 -7.81
N VAL A 112 16.28 37.17 -8.51
CA VAL A 112 16.25 37.16 -9.99
C VAL A 112 15.61 38.44 -10.53
N GLU A 113 14.50 38.90 -9.95
CA GLU A 113 13.85 40.15 -10.40
C GLU A 113 14.72 41.38 -10.15
N GLN A 114 15.43 41.44 -9.02
CA GLN A 114 16.38 42.52 -8.74
C GLN A 114 17.59 42.50 -9.69
N ASP A 115 18.12 41.32 -10.03
CA ASP A 115 19.21 41.20 -11.00
C ASP A 115 18.77 41.57 -12.41
N VAL A 116 17.51 41.31 -12.78
CA VAL A 116 16.92 41.80 -14.04
C VAL A 116 16.75 43.32 -14.02
N LYS A 117 16.31 43.90 -12.90
CA LYS A 117 16.17 45.36 -12.76
C LYS A 117 17.52 46.08 -12.79
N LYS A 118 18.58 45.52 -12.21
CA LYS A 118 19.94 46.09 -12.23
C LYS A 118 20.62 46.03 -13.61
N LYS A 119 20.17 45.13 -14.49
CA LYS A 119 20.68 44.99 -15.87
C LYS A 119 19.92 45.86 -16.88
N LYS A 120 18.80 46.47 -16.49
CA LYS A 120 18.10 47.52 -17.24
C LYS A 120 18.60 48.89 -16.83
#